data_AF-A0A1Y1LGH9-F1
#
_entry.id   AF-A0A1Y1LGH9-F1
#
_cell.length_a   1.000
_cell.length_b   1.000
_cell.length_c   1.000
_cell.angle_alpha   90.00
_cell.angle_beta   90.00
_cell.angle_gamma   90.00
#
_symmetry.space_group_name_H-M   'P 1'
#
loop_
_entity.id
_entity.type
_entity.pdbx_description
1 polymer ?
#
loop_
_entity_poly.entity_id
_entity_poly.type
_entity_poly.pdbx_seq_one_letter_code
_entity_poly.pdbx_strand_id
1 'polypeptide(L)'
;DQKQIAQEVEDSSKTGELDDVIKKYCQLRSKSLEKVHKLIDAGINCVVEEDRSSIKLAANITESLMTFACDKDGERVALFVAEDGFACLSEKSSELEKCAEGAVGDKIQKNKIPKLSIQKQECDEVKEFQACVVKSMSSCKKDMPSEIIDALFNHIYSLSPCPNLA
;
A
#
# COMPACT_ATOMS: atom_id res chain seq x y z
N ASP A 1 6.11 -16.80 -8.52
CA ASP A 1 4.88 -17.45 -8.03
C ASP A 1 4.56 -16.85 -6.67
N GLN A 2 3.32 -16.40 -6.39
CA GLN A 2 3.01 -15.69 -5.13
C GLN A 2 3.29 -16.55 -3.89
N LYS A 3 3.00 -17.85 -3.97
CA LYS A 3 3.27 -18.81 -2.89
C LYS A 3 4.76 -18.98 -2.61
N GLN A 4 5.58 -18.94 -3.66
CA GLN A 4 7.03 -19.05 -3.53
C GLN A 4 7.62 -17.85 -2.79
N ILE A 5 7.15 -16.63 -3.08
CA ILE A 5 7.64 -15.41 -2.41
C ILE A 5 7.28 -15.46 -0.92
N ALA A 6 6.04 -15.84 -0.59
CA ALA A 6 5.60 -15.98 0.79
C ALA A 6 6.44 -17.00 1.56
N GLN A 7 6.75 -18.14 0.93
CA GLN A 7 7.60 -19.17 1.52
C GLN A 7 9.06 -18.67 1.72
N GLU A 8 9.65 -18.02 0.70
CA GLU A 8 11.01 -17.46 0.80
C GLU A 8 11.11 -16.43 1.95
N VAL A 9 10.09 -15.60 2.14
CA VAL A 9 10.01 -14.63 3.25
C VAL A 9 9.86 -15.32 4.60
N GLU A 10 8.99 -16.33 4.71
CA GLU A 10 8.79 -17.06 5.97
C GLU A 10 10.05 -17.82 6.40
N ASP A 11 10.70 -18.50 5.46
CA ASP A 11 11.91 -19.28 5.75
C ASP A 11 13.09 -18.37 6.11
N SER A 12 13.28 -17.27 5.37
CA SER A 12 14.36 -16.31 5.63
C SER A 12 14.16 -15.50 6.92
N SER A 13 12.91 -15.26 7.34
CA SER A 13 12.61 -14.68 8.65
C SER A 13 13.11 -15.54 9.81
N LYS A 14 13.08 -16.88 9.65
CA LYS A 14 13.56 -17.83 10.67
C LYS A 14 15.09 -17.97 10.67
N THR A 15 15.75 -17.80 9.53
CA THR A 15 17.21 -17.95 9.39
C THR A 15 17.98 -16.64 9.57
N GLY A 16 17.29 -15.49 9.58
CA GLY A 16 17.91 -14.17 9.67
C GLY A 16 18.42 -13.61 8.34
N GLU A 17 17.98 -14.20 7.21
CA GLU A 17 18.39 -13.83 5.84
C GLU A 17 17.31 -12.99 5.12
N LEU A 18 16.37 -12.44 5.89
CA LEU A 18 15.19 -11.74 5.37
C LEU A 18 15.56 -10.52 4.50
N ASP A 19 16.58 -9.77 4.91
CA ASP A 19 17.06 -8.58 4.20
C ASP A 19 17.53 -8.93 2.78
N ASP A 20 18.23 -10.06 2.60
CA ASP A 20 18.74 -10.50 1.31
C ASP A 20 17.60 -10.90 0.36
N VAL A 21 16.57 -11.56 0.88
CA VAL A 21 15.36 -11.94 0.12
C VAL A 21 14.61 -10.68 -0.31
N ILE A 22 14.36 -9.74 0.60
CA ILE A 22 13.63 -8.51 0.28
C ILE A 22 14.42 -7.65 -0.72
N LYS A 23 15.72 -7.51 -0.51
CA LYS A 23 16.62 -6.79 -1.43
C LYS A 23 16.57 -7.36 -2.84
N LYS A 24 16.62 -8.69 -2.98
CA LYS A 24 16.49 -9.39 -4.26
C LYS A 24 15.21 -8.98 -4.99
N TYR A 25 14.07 -8.90 -4.30
CA TYR A 25 12.81 -8.46 -4.92
C TYR A 25 12.76 -6.96 -5.20
N CYS A 26 13.35 -6.14 -4.33
CA CYS A 26 13.42 -4.69 -4.54
C CYS A 26 14.29 -4.30 -5.75
N GLN A 27 15.32 -5.08 -6.06
CA GLN A 27 16.12 -4.89 -7.29
C GLN A 27 15.30 -5.13 -8.58
N LEU A 28 14.21 -5.89 -8.51
CA LEU A 28 13.31 -6.11 -9.64
C LEU A 28 12.29 -4.98 -9.84
N ARG A 29 12.20 -4.03 -8.90
CA ARG A 29 11.21 -2.93 -8.91
C ARG A 29 11.22 -2.16 -10.22
N SER A 30 12.36 -1.60 -10.61
CA SER A 30 12.44 -0.69 -11.76
C SER A 30 12.00 -1.38 -13.06
N LYS A 31 12.46 -2.62 -13.28
CA LYS A 31 12.06 -3.42 -14.45
C LYS A 31 10.58 -3.80 -14.42
N SER A 32 10.02 -4.04 -13.24
CA SER A 32 8.60 -4.36 -13.07
C SER A 32 7.70 -3.14 -13.33
N LEU A 33 8.07 -1.98 -12.77
CA LEU A 33 7.36 -0.71 -13.01
C LEU A 33 7.40 -0.32 -14.48
N GLU A 34 8.54 -0.48 -15.16
CA GLU A 34 8.65 -0.23 -16.61
C GLU A 34 7.65 -1.06 -17.42
N LYS A 35 7.49 -2.34 -17.08
CA LYS A 35 6.51 -3.21 -17.75
C LYS A 35 5.08 -2.77 -17.48
N VAL A 36 4.77 -2.40 -16.23
CA VAL A 36 3.44 -1.90 -15.86
C VAL A 36 3.11 -0.62 -16.63
N HIS A 37 4.04 0.34 -16.69
CA HIS A 37 3.85 1.58 -17.46
C HIS A 37 3.63 1.30 -18.95
N LYS A 38 4.44 0.43 -19.57
CA LYS A 38 4.25 0.03 -20.97
C LYS A 38 2.87 -0.60 -21.23
N LEU A 39 2.38 -1.42 -20.31
CA LEU A 39 1.05 -2.02 -20.42
C LEU A 39 -0.06 -0.98 -20.29
N ILE A 40 0.06 -0.06 -19.32
CA ILE A 40 -0.89 1.04 -19.15
C ILE A 40 -0.90 1.91 -20.40
N ASP A 41 0.26 2.34 -20.89
CA ASP A 41 0.39 3.19 -22.08
C ASP A 41 -0.19 2.53 -23.34
N ALA A 42 0.03 1.22 -23.51
CA ALA A 42 -0.54 0.47 -24.62
C ALA A 42 -2.07 0.33 -24.52
N GLY A 43 -2.60 0.20 -23.30
CA GLY A 43 -4.02 -0.06 -23.05
C GLY A 43 -4.87 1.18 -22.79
N ILE A 44 -4.27 2.34 -22.49
CA ILE A 44 -5.01 3.51 -21.98
C ILE A 44 -6.07 4.02 -22.98
N ASN A 45 -5.80 3.87 -24.28
CA ASN A 45 -6.74 4.27 -25.32
C ASN A 45 -7.97 3.35 -25.42
N CYS A 46 -7.89 2.12 -24.90
CA CYS A 46 -9.01 1.19 -24.78
C CYS A 46 -9.92 1.48 -23.58
N VAL A 47 -9.51 2.41 -22.71
CA VAL A 47 -10.26 2.83 -21.53
C VAL A 47 -11.04 4.10 -21.83
N VAL A 48 -12.28 4.18 -21.33
CA VAL A 48 -13.11 5.39 -21.41
C VAL A 48 -12.41 6.57 -20.74
N GLU A 49 -12.51 7.76 -21.34
CA GLU A 49 -11.75 8.95 -20.91
C GLU A 49 -11.90 9.26 -19.42
N GLU A 50 -13.11 9.08 -18.86
CA GLU A 50 -13.37 9.37 -17.45
C GLU A 50 -12.56 8.50 -16.48
N ASP A 51 -12.18 7.29 -16.86
CA ASP A 51 -11.47 6.33 -16.01
C ASP A 51 -9.94 6.39 -16.16
N ARG A 52 -9.44 7.06 -17.20
CA ARG A 52 -7.99 7.17 -17.47
C ARG A 52 -7.25 7.88 -16.35
N SER A 53 -7.88 8.87 -15.71
CA SER A 53 -7.32 9.60 -14.58
C SER A 53 -7.14 8.69 -13.36
N SER A 54 -8.14 7.87 -13.03
CA SER A 54 -8.08 6.85 -11.97
C SER A 54 -6.98 5.83 -12.20
N ILE A 55 -6.80 5.36 -13.44
CA ILE A 55 -5.73 4.40 -13.79
C ILE A 55 -4.35 5.03 -13.59
N LYS A 56 -4.14 6.27 -14.04
CA LYS A 56 -2.87 6.98 -13.84
C LYS A 56 -2.60 7.22 -12.35
N LEU A 57 -3.62 7.61 -11.59
CA LEU A 57 -3.49 7.78 -10.14
C LEU A 57 -3.11 6.45 -9.46
N ALA A 58 -3.79 5.35 -9.80
CA ALA A 58 -3.46 4.03 -9.27
C ALA A 58 -2.02 3.60 -9.61
N ALA A 59 -1.54 3.91 -10.82
CA ALA A 59 -0.16 3.66 -11.24
C ALA A 59 0.84 4.45 -10.37
N ASN A 60 0.61 5.76 -10.19
CA ASN A 60 1.45 6.62 -9.35
C ASN A 60 1.47 6.16 -7.89
N ILE A 61 0.30 5.78 -7.33
CA ILE A 61 0.20 5.21 -5.99
C ILE A 61 1.00 3.90 -5.92
N THR A 62 0.86 3.02 -6.91
CA THR A 62 1.61 1.75 -6.96
C THR A 62 3.12 1.98 -7.00
N GLU A 63 3.59 2.93 -7.82
CA GLU A 63 5.00 3.31 -7.88
C GLU A 63 5.51 3.87 -6.55
N SER A 64 4.70 4.70 -5.88
CA SER A 64 5.02 5.24 -4.56
C SER A 64 5.06 4.18 -3.46
N LEU A 65 4.09 3.27 -3.43
CA LEU A 65 4.10 2.11 -2.53
C LEU A 65 5.38 1.29 -2.71
N MET A 66 5.74 0.99 -3.96
CA MET A 66 6.98 0.26 -4.27
C MET A 66 8.23 1.06 -3.92
N THR A 67 8.18 2.38 -4.02
CA THR A 67 9.28 3.26 -3.62
C THR A 67 9.47 3.25 -2.11
N PHE A 68 8.40 3.41 -1.34
CA PHE A 68 8.41 3.35 0.11
C PHE A 68 8.88 1.98 0.62
N ALA A 69 8.28 0.91 0.07
CA ALA A 69 8.55 -0.46 0.46
C ALA A 69 10.00 -0.87 0.18
N CYS A 70 10.57 -0.41 -0.94
CA CYS A 70 11.94 -0.71 -1.34
C CYS A 70 12.94 0.41 -1.04
N ASP A 71 12.58 1.36 -0.17
CA ASP A 71 13.55 2.33 0.32
C ASP A 71 14.64 1.60 1.11
N LYS A 72 15.90 2.04 0.93
CA LYS A 72 17.09 1.39 1.49
C LYS A 72 17.07 -0.14 1.36
N ASP A 73 16.91 -0.62 0.13
CA ASP A 73 16.85 -2.06 -0.20
C ASP A 73 15.74 -2.85 0.53
N GLY A 74 14.74 -2.17 1.07
CA GLY A 74 13.56 -2.78 1.68
C GLY A 74 13.61 -2.96 3.19
N GLU A 75 14.48 -2.21 3.88
CA GLU A 75 14.64 -2.20 5.34
C GLU A 75 13.28 -2.04 6.07
N ARG A 76 12.39 -1.18 5.57
CA ARG A 76 11.05 -1.00 6.17
C ARG A 76 10.18 -2.26 6.10
N VAL A 77 10.23 -2.98 4.99
CA VAL A 77 9.47 -4.24 4.83
C VAL A 77 10.09 -5.34 5.68
N ALA A 78 11.41 -5.40 5.75
CA ALA A 78 12.12 -6.36 6.59
C ALA A 78 11.74 -6.18 8.06
N LEU A 79 11.79 -4.92 8.53
CA LEU A 79 11.39 -4.55 9.87
C LEU A 79 9.92 -4.87 10.15
N PHE A 80 9.03 -4.56 9.19
CA PHE A 80 7.61 -4.88 9.30
C PHE A 80 7.35 -6.39 9.46
N VAL A 81 8.07 -7.23 8.71
CA VAL A 81 7.98 -8.69 8.80
C VAL A 81 8.55 -9.20 10.13
N ALA A 82 9.73 -8.72 10.53
CA ALA A 82 10.38 -9.10 11.79
C ALA A 82 9.52 -8.74 13.03
N GLU A 83 8.72 -7.68 12.91
CA GLU A 83 7.79 -7.22 13.92
C GLU A 83 6.38 -7.86 13.80
N ASP A 84 6.26 -8.99 13.11
CA ASP A 84 5.01 -9.74 12.94
C ASP A 84 3.88 -8.90 12.30
N GLY A 85 4.23 -7.88 11.51
CA GLY A 85 3.29 -6.92 10.96
C GLY A 85 2.21 -7.56 10.08
N PHE A 86 2.56 -8.58 9.28
CA PHE A 86 1.59 -9.34 8.50
C PHE A 86 0.64 -10.17 9.36
N ALA A 87 1.13 -10.73 10.47
CA ALA A 87 0.27 -11.44 11.42
C ALA A 87 -0.70 -10.48 12.10
N CYS A 88 -0.23 -9.29 12.48
CA CYS A 88 -1.07 -8.21 13.02
C CYS A 88 -2.16 -7.78 12.02
N LEU A 89 -1.81 -7.57 10.74
CA LEU A 89 -2.81 -7.26 9.69
C LEU A 89 -3.87 -8.36 9.57
N SER A 90 -3.45 -9.63 9.61
CA SER A 90 -4.38 -10.76 9.56
C SER A 90 -5.30 -10.80 10.79
N GLU A 91 -4.76 -10.56 11.98
CA GLU A 91 -5.51 -10.53 13.24
C GLU A 91 -6.54 -9.41 13.24
N LYS A 92 -6.17 -8.21 12.74
CA LYS A 92 -7.01 -7.00 12.74
C LYS A 92 -7.87 -6.86 11.49
N SER A 93 -7.94 -7.86 10.63
CA SER A 93 -8.64 -7.79 9.33
C SER A 93 -10.08 -7.28 9.45
N SER A 94 -10.84 -7.73 10.45
CA SER A 94 -12.22 -7.27 10.67
C SER A 94 -12.32 -5.81 11.10
N GLU A 95 -11.40 -5.34 11.95
CA GLU A 95 -11.33 -3.93 12.36
C GLU A 95 -10.92 -3.03 11.20
N LEU A 96 -9.96 -3.49 10.38
CA LEU A 96 -9.52 -2.78 9.19
C LEU A 96 -10.63 -2.67 8.13
N GLU A 97 -11.45 -3.72 7.96
CA GLU A 97 -12.65 -3.67 7.13
C GLU A 97 -13.61 -2.57 7.62
N LYS A 98 -13.85 -2.46 8.93
CA LYS A 98 -14.69 -1.40 9.51
C LYS A 98 -14.11 0.00 9.32
N CYS A 99 -12.78 0.14 9.32
CA CYS A 99 -12.15 1.42 8.97
C CYS A 99 -12.50 1.84 7.53
N ALA A 100 -12.55 0.89 6.60
CA ALA A 100 -12.88 1.17 5.20
C ALA A 100 -14.37 1.49 4.99
N GLU A 101 -15.27 0.90 5.78
CA GLU A 101 -16.71 1.21 5.72
C GLU A 101 -17.01 2.70 6.02
N GLY A 102 -16.26 3.31 6.95
CA GLY A 102 -16.39 4.73 7.27
C GLY A 102 -15.79 5.68 6.21
N ALA A 103 -14.78 5.23 5.47
CA ALA A 103 -14.06 6.05 4.48
C ALA A 103 -14.59 5.90 3.04
N VAL A 104 -15.29 4.80 2.73
CA VAL A 104 -15.64 4.40 1.36
C VAL A 104 -17.13 4.08 1.19
N GLY A 105 -17.92 4.26 2.26
CA GLY A 105 -19.24 3.66 2.49
C GLY A 105 -20.32 3.74 1.40
N ASP A 106 -20.19 4.59 0.38
CA ASP A 106 -21.14 4.66 -0.74
C ASP A 106 -20.50 4.65 -2.15
N LYS A 107 -19.16 4.58 -2.30
CA LYS A 107 -18.48 4.91 -3.58
C LYS A 107 -17.96 3.73 -4.41
N ILE A 108 -17.90 2.50 -3.87
CA ILE A 108 -17.48 1.32 -4.64
C ILE A 108 -18.70 0.63 -5.26
N GLN A 109 -19.05 1.01 -6.49
CA GLN A 109 -20.00 0.25 -7.31
C GLN A 109 -19.29 -1.00 -7.87
N LYS A 110 -19.81 -2.19 -7.55
CA LYS A 110 -19.19 -3.50 -7.86
C LYS A 110 -18.88 -3.78 -9.35
N ASN A 111 -19.37 -2.96 -10.28
CA ASN A 111 -19.27 -3.16 -11.73
C ASN A 111 -18.64 -1.98 -12.51
N LYS A 112 -18.02 -1.01 -11.82
CA LYS A 112 -17.33 0.11 -12.47
C LYS A 112 -15.92 0.23 -11.92
N ILE A 113 -14.99 0.72 -12.74
CA ILE A 113 -13.68 1.12 -12.24
C ILE A 113 -13.94 2.13 -11.11
N PRO A 114 -13.48 1.86 -9.88
CA PRO A 114 -13.71 2.79 -8.77
C PRO A 114 -13.12 4.14 -9.16
N LYS A 115 -13.92 5.20 -9.08
CA LYS A 115 -13.41 6.55 -9.26
C LYS A 115 -12.53 6.87 -8.07
N LEU A 116 -11.23 6.69 -8.26
CA LEU A 116 -10.20 7.11 -7.32
C LEU A 116 -10.03 8.62 -7.50
N SER A 117 -10.85 9.39 -6.80
CA SER A 117 -10.58 10.81 -6.56
C SER A 117 -10.28 10.98 -5.09
N ILE A 118 -9.18 11.66 -4.76
CA ILE A 118 -9.01 12.29 -3.45
C ILE A 118 -9.28 13.76 -3.70
N GLN A 119 -10.54 14.16 -3.59
CA GLN A 119 -10.95 15.56 -3.70
C GLN A 119 -10.64 16.27 -2.39
N LYS A 120 -10.56 17.60 -2.44
CA LYS A 120 -10.25 18.43 -1.26
C LYS A 120 -11.23 18.23 -0.10
N GLN A 121 -12.46 17.81 -0.38
CA GLN A 121 -13.50 17.49 0.61
C GLN A 121 -13.31 16.12 1.27
N GLU A 122 -12.50 15.25 0.69
CA GLU A 122 -12.27 13.85 1.14
C GLU A 122 -10.96 13.72 1.95
N CYS A 123 -10.24 14.83 2.18
CA CYS A 123 -8.97 14.83 2.91
C CYS A 123 -9.13 14.44 4.39
N ASP A 124 -10.21 14.89 5.03
CA ASP A 124 -10.52 14.57 6.42
C ASP A 124 -10.91 13.08 6.56
N GLU A 125 -11.72 12.56 5.63
CA GLU A 125 -12.11 11.14 5.56
C GLU A 125 -10.86 10.24 5.43
N VAL A 126 -9.89 10.67 4.63
CA VAL A 126 -8.62 9.96 4.43
C VAL A 126 -7.75 9.98 5.71
N LYS A 127 -7.75 11.07 6.48
CA LYS A 127 -7.06 11.11 7.80
C LYS A 127 -7.75 10.28 8.86
N GLU A 128 -9.09 10.29 8.89
CA GLU A 128 -9.86 9.44 9.78
C GLU A 128 -9.61 7.95 9.48
N PHE A 129 -9.52 7.60 8.19
CA PHE A 129 -9.12 6.26 7.77
C PHE A 129 -7.73 5.88 8.28
N GLN A 130 -6.71 6.71 8.03
CA GLN A 130 -5.35 6.49 8.53
C GLN A 130 -5.36 6.30 10.06
N ALA A 131 -6.00 7.21 10.80
CA ALA A 131 -6.06 7.15 12.25
C ALA A 131 -6.75 5.86 12.75
N CYS A 132 -7.81 5.41 12.07
CA CYS A 132 -8.49 4.15 12.37
C CYS A 132 -7.56 2.94 12.16
N VAL A 133 -6.87 2.88 11.02
CA VAL A 133 -5.95 1.79 10.70
C VAL A 133 -4.78 1.74 11.69
N VAL A 134 -4.12 2.87 11.92
CA VAL A 134 -2.98 2.97 12.85
C VAL A 134 -3.39 2.56 14.26
N LYS A 135 -4.53 3.06 14.75
CA LYS A 135 -5.07 2.67 16.07
C LYS A 135 -5.40 1.19 16.18
N SER A 136 -5.91 0.59 15.10
CA SER A 136 -6.24 -0.83 15.09
C SER A 136 -4.97 -1.66 15.18
N MET A 137 -3.93 -1.27 14.44
CA MET A 137 -2.64 -1.95 14.42
C MET A 137 -1.80 -1.70 15.68
N SER A 138 -1.95 -0.54 16.34
CA SER A 138 -1.27 -0.24 17.60
C SER A 138 -1.81 -1.07 18.77
N SER A 139 -2.90 -1.83 18.58
CA SER A 139 -3.40 -2.79 19.57
C SER A 139 -2.74 -4.17 19.46
N CYS A 140 -1.88 -4.38 18.47
CA CYS A 140 -1.08 -5.59 18.34
C CYS A 140 0.03 -5.61 19.41
N LYS A 141 0.66 -6.78 19.58
CA LYS A 141 1.70 -6.98 20.60
C LYS A 141 2.94 -6.09 20.41
N LYS A 142 3.22 -5.71 19.16
CA LYS A 142 4.37 -4.90 18.75
C LYS A 142 3.81 -3.62 18.12
N ASP A 143 4.33 -2.47 18.54
CA ASP A 143 3.83 -1.16 18.09
C ASP A 143 4.40 -0.75 16.72
N MET A 144 5.59 -1.25 16.39
CA MET A 144 6.34 -0.87 15.19
C MET A 144 5.60 -1.08 13.85
N PRO A 145 4.80 -2.14 13.65
CA PRO A 145 3.96 -2.26 12.46
C PRO A 145 3.00 -1.08 12.27
N SER A 146 2.47 -0.51 13.36
CA SER A 146 1.56 0.64 13.28
C SER A 146 2.30 1.92 12.87
N GLU A 147 3.53 2.12 13.36
CA GLU A 147 4.38 3.26 12.99
C GLU A 147 4.79 3.22 11.51
N ILE A 148 5.15 2.02 11.00
CA ILE A 148 5.51 1.83 9.59
C ILE A 148 4.30 2.11 8.69
N ILE A 149 3.10 1.70 9.10
CA ILE A 149 1.86 1.96 8.36
C ILE A 149 1.47 3.44 8.41
N ASP A 150 1.67 4.11 9.54
CA ASP A 150 1.48 5.56 9.63
C ASP A 150 2.41 6.31 8.66
N ALA A 151 3.70 5.94 8.65
CA ALA A 151 4.68 6.49 7.72
C ALA A 151 4.33 6.20 6.25
N LEU A 152 3.77 5.03 5.95
CA LEU A 152 3.28 4.67 4.62
C LEU A 152 2.14 5.59 4.18
N PHE A 153 1.14 5.82 5.02
CA PHE A 153 0.04 6.73 4.71
C PHE A 153 0.52 8.15 4.47
N ASN A 154 1.38 8.68 5.35
CA ASN A 154 1.97 10.01 5.16
C ASN A 154 2.78 10.11 3.85
N HIS A 155 3.50 9.04 3.46
CA HIS A 155 4.20 9.00 2.18
C HIS A 155 3.22 9.06 0.98
N ILE A 156 2.16 8.25 0.99
CA ILE A 156 1.15 8.25 -0.07
C ILE A 156 0.44 9.60 -0.15
N TYR A 157 0.11 10.19 0.99
CA TYR A 157 -0.61 11.46 1.05
C TYR A 157 0.22 12.65 0.59
N SER A 158 1.55 12.55 0.56
CA SER A 158 2.40 13.54 -0.10
C SER A 158 2.12 13.70 -1.60
N LEU A 159 1.46 12.72 -2.22
CA LEU A 159 1.04 12.74 -3.63
C LEU A 159 -0.38 13.30 -3.82
N SER A 160 -1.09 13.59 -2.73
CA SER A 160 -2.46 14.08 -2.74
C SER A 160 -2.51 15.61 -2.91
N PRO A 161 -3.55 16.16 -3.55
CA PRO A 161 -3.80 17.61 -3.59
C PRO A 161 -4.28 18.19 -2.23
N CYS A 162 -4.41 17.36 -1.20
CA CYS A 162 -4.83 17.78 0.14
C CYS A 162 -3.73 18.59 0.85
N PRO A 163 -3.97 19.88 1.17
CA PRO A 163 -3.01 20.67 1.92
C PRO A 163 -2.98 20.19 3.39
N ASN A 164 -1.78 19.87 3.89
CA ASN A 164 -1.48 19.46 5.28
C ASN A 164 -1.85 18.01 5.69
N LEU A 165 -1.66 17.02 4.80
CA LEU A 165 -1.72 15.60 5.18
C LEU A 165 -0.38 14.99 5.61
N ALA A 166 0.74 15.71 5.48
CA ALA A 166 2.08 15.25 5.87
C ALA A 166 2.49 15.85 7.23
#